data_AF-A0A9X7J209-F1
#
_entry.id   AF-A0A9X7J209-F1
#
_cell.length_a   1.000
_cell.length_b   1.000
_cell.length_c   1.000
_cell.angle_alpha   90.00
_cell.angle_beta   90.00
_cell.angle_gamma   90.00
#
_symmetry.space_group_name_H-M   'P 1'
#
loop_
_entity.id
_entity.type
_entity.pdbx_description
1 polymer ?
#
loop_
_entity_poly.entity_id
_entity_poly.type
_entity_poly.pdbx_seq_one_letter_code
_entity_poly.pdbx_strand_id
1 'polypeptide(L)' 'MDYLLTWINGEEVDYRFVSAEELQRVLAAEEEKQNCIVVPLH' A
#
# COMPACT_ATOMS: atom_id res chain seq x y z
N MET A 1 0.66 -14.56 2.03
CA MET A 1 0.78 -13.86 0.73
C MET A 1 1.09 -12.43 1.06
N ASP A 2 2.19 -11.93 0.53
CA ASP A 2 2.70 -10.59 0.83
C ASP A 2 2.34 -9.63 -0.30
N TYR A 3 2.33 -8.34 0.01
CA TYR A 3 1.94 -7.28 -0.90
C TYR A 3 2.96 -6.16 -0.84
N LEU A 4 3.23 -5.57 -2.00
CA LEU A 4 3.92 -4.29 -2.11
C LEU A 4 2.88 -3.18 -2.26
N LEU A 5 2.86 -2.26 -1.32
CA LEU A 5 2.15 -0.99 -1.47
C LEU A 5 3.12 0.06 -1.96
N THR A 6 2.65 0.92 -2.86
CA THR A 6 3.41 2.05 -3.38
C THR A 6 2.51 3.28 -3.42
N TRP A 7 2.96 4.36 -2.81
CA TRP A 7 2.26 5.65 -2.79
C TRP A 7 3.03 6.64 -3.66
N ILE A 8 2.30 7.37 -4.50
CA ILE A 8 2.87 8.38 -5.39
C ILE A 8 2.36 9.75 -4.98
N ASN A 9 3.28 10.57 -4.48
CA ASN A 9 3.02 11.94 -4.01
C ASN A 9 3.82 12.93 -4.86
N GLY A 10 3.25 13.31 -6.02
CA GLY A 10 3.95 14.18 -6.97
C GLY A 10 5.12 13.45 -7.63
N GLU A 11 6.35 13.89 -7.33
CA GLU A 11 7.59 13.28 -7.81
C GLU A 11 8.18 12.26 -6.82
N GLU A 12 7.63 12.18 -5.60
CA GLU A 12 8.10 11.27 -4.56
C GLU A 12 7.32 9.94 -4.61
N VAL A 13 8.06 8.85 -4.43
CA VAL A 13 7.53 7.49 -4.44
C VAL A 13 7.95 6.79 -3.15
N ASP A 14 6.96 6.45 -2.33
CA ASP A 14 7.15 5.64 -1.13
C ASP A 14 6.63 4.23 -1.36
N TYR A 15 7.26 3.24 -0.72
CA TYR A 15 6.80 1.87 -0.81
C TYR A 15 6.97 1.09 0.50
N ARG A 16 6.15 0.06 0.66
CA ARG A 16 6.20 -0.82 1.83
C ARG A 16 5.72 -2.23 1.49
N PHE A 17 6.40 -3.22 2.07
CA PHE A 17 5.94 -4.61 2.06
C PHE A 17 5.04 -4.88 3.27
N VAL A 18 3.91 -5.54 3.05
CA VAL A 18 2.98 -5.93 4.11
C VAL A 18 2.41 -7.31 3.87
N SER A 19 2.00 -7.97 4.94
CA SER A 19 1.21 -9.19 4.86
C SER A 19 -0.26 -8.92 4.50
N ALA A 20 -1.00 -9.96 4.11
CA ALA A 20 -2.45 -9.88 3.85
C ALA A 20 -3.27 -9.26 5.01
N GLU A 21 -2.93 -9.60 6.26
CA GLU A 21 -3.62 -9.10 7.44
C GLU A 21 -3.33 -7.62 7.70
N GLU A 22 -2.09 -7.20 7.44
CA GLU A 22 -1.67 -5.80 7.56
C GLU A 22 -2.23 -4.94 6.43
N LEU A 23 -2.34 -5.48 5.21
CA LEU A 23 -2.91 -4.77 4.06
C LEU A 23 -4.30 -4.23 4.37
N GLN A 24 -5.18 -5.04 4.97
CA GLN A 24 -6.53 -4.61 5.31
C GLN A 24 -6.52 -3.49 6.35
N ARG A 25 -5.60 -3.54 7.32
CA ARG A 25 -5.46 -2.48 8.33
C ARG A 25 -4.95 -1.18 7.73
N VAL A 26 -3.96 -1.26 6.83
CA VAL A 26 -3.38 -0.10 6.14
C VAL A 26 -4.45 0.56 5.27
N LEU A 27 -5.16 -0.21 4.44
CA LEU A 27 -6.21 0.32 3.57
C LEU A 27 -7.41 0.89 4.34
N ALA A 28 -7.72 0.34 5.52
CA ALA A 28 -8.79 0.86 6.37
C ALA A 28 -8.40 2.12 7.16
N ALA A 29 -7.11 2.30 7.47
CA ALA A 29 -6.59 3.48 8.15
C ALA A 29 -6.41 4.68 7.21
N GLU A 30 -6.19 4.42 5.92
CA GLU A 30 -6.10 5.43 4.87
C GLU A 30 -7.51 5.90 4.47
N GLU A 31 -8.20 6.64 5.35
CA GLU A 31 -9.56 7.19 5.10
C GLU A 31 -9.59 8.21 3.94
N GLU A 32 -8.44 8.78 3.58
CA GLU A 32 -8.31 9.74 2.48
C GLU A 32 -7.47 9.15 1.35
N LYS A 33 -8.18 8.73 0.29
CA LYS A 33 -7.71 8.34 -1.06
C LYS A 33 -6.30 8.81 -1.46
N GLN A 34 -5.26 8.24 -0.88
CA GLN A 34 -3.92 8.35 -1.43
C GLN A 34 -3.85 7.42 -2.65
N ASN A 35 -3.19 7.86 -3.71
CA ASN A 35 -2.96 7.05 -4.91
C ASN A 35 -2.00 5.91 -4.56
N CYS A 36 -2.57 4.80 -4.06
CA CYS A 36 -1.83 3.64 -3.63
C CYS A 36 -1.97 2.51 -4.66
N ILE A 37 -0.83 2.04 -5.16
CA ILE A 37 -0.72 0.86 -6.02
C ILE A 37 -0.45 -0.34 -5.13
N VAL A 38 -1.28 -1.38 -5.26
CA VAL A 38 -1.12 -2.64 -4.51
C VAL A 38 -0.72 -3.75 -5.48
N VAL A 39 0.45 -4.34 -5.25
CA VAL A 39 0.98 -5.43 -6.06
C VAL A 39 1.09 -6.70 -5.21
N PRO A 40 0.40 -7.79 -5.55
CA PRO A 40 0.56 -9.06 -4.87
C PRO A 40 1.93 -9.67 -5.19
N LEU A 41 2.60 -10.20 -4.17
CA LEU A 41 3.85 -10.92 -4.30
C LEU A 41 3.58 -12.42 -4.13
N HIS A 42 4.14 -13.21 -5.04
CA HIS A 42 3.97 -14.66 -5.11
C HIS A 42 4.79 -15.39 -4.04
#